data_AF-A0A645GZ05-F1
#
_entry.id   AF-A0A645GZ05-F1
#
_cell.length_a   1.000
_cell.length_b   1.000
_cell.length_c   1.000
_cell.angle_alpha   90.00
_cell.angle_beta   90.00
_cell.angle_gamma   90.00
#
_symmetry.space_group_name_H-M   'P 1'
#
loop_
_entity.id
_entity.type
_entity.pdbx_description
1 polymer ?
#
loop_
_entity_poly.entity_id
_entity_poly.type
_entity_poly.pdbx_seq_one_letter_code
_entity_poly.pdbx_strand_id
1 'polypeptide(L)'
;MPQPNISKYLRFYRKKSNLKGPDVIKILDDKGIKISVKSLYNWETGRSQPDCDTFIKLCDIYGIKNIVPAFGFDLASNPNNFITYKSKLLEKINTLDDDCCKTVLAIIDELDC
;
A
#
# COMPACT_ATOMS: atom_id res chain seq x y z
N MET A 1 -13.86 -12.42 0.96
CA MET A 1 -13.16 -12.07 2.21
C MET A 1 -13.24 -10.56 2.38
N PRO A 2 -13.63 -10.02 3.54
CA PRO A 2 -13.51 -8.58 3.76
C PRO A 2 -12.02 -8.24 3.74
N GLN A 3 -11.62 -7.36 2.82
CA GLN A 3 -10.24 -6.90 2.71
C GLN A 3 -9.80 -6.36 4.08
N PRO A 4 -8.58 -6.66 4.55
CA PRO A 4 -8.04 -6.05 5.77
C PRO A 4 -8.26 -4.53 5.72
N ASN A 5 -8.64 -3.93 6.85
CA ASN A 5 -9.30 -2.63 6.96
C ASN A 5 -8.41 -1.41 6.58
N ILE A 6 -7.82 -1.39 5.37
CA ILE A 6 -6.93 -0.35 4.86
C ILE A 6 -7.56 1.03 5.03
N SER A 7 -8.84 1.17 4.70
CA SER A 7 -9.62 2.40 4.88
C SER A 7 -9.63 2.88 6.33
N LYS A 8 -9.94 2.00 7.29
CA LYS A 8 -9.99 2.36 8.72
C LYS A 8 -8.60 2.70 9.25
N TYR A 9 -7.57 1.97 8.82
CA TYR A 9 -6.19 2.22 9.25
C TYR A 9 -5.63 3.51 8.66
N LEU A 10 -5.91 3.85 7.38
CA LEU A 10 -5.56 5.15 6.83
C LEU A 10 -6.15 6.29 7.66
N ARG A 11 -7.44 6.20 8.00
CA ARG A 11 -8.10 7.17 8.86
C ARG A 11 -7.49 7.25 10.26
N PHE A 12 -7.20 6.10 10.85
CA PHE A 12 -6.59 5.98 12.17
C PHE A 12 -5.23 6.68 12.19
N TYR A 13 -4.35 6.35 11.25
CA TYR A 13 -3.01 6.91 11.19
C TYR A 13 -3.01 8.39 10.87
N ARG A 14 -3.88 8.89 9.97
CA ARG A 14 -4.03 10.34 9.76
C ARG A 14 -4.37 11.08 11.06
N LYS A 15 -5.34 10.56 11.82
CA LYS A 15 -5.73 11.14 13.12
C LYS A 15 -4.61 11.04 14.15
N LYS A 16 -3.89 9.92 14.19
CA LYS A 16 -2.74 9.70 15.08
C LYS A 16 -1.60 10.69 14.79
N SER A 17 -1.43 11.06 13.52
CA SER A 17 -0.47 12.09 13.08
C SER A 17 -0.99 13.52 13.26
N ASN A 18 -2.16 13.72 13.90
CA ASN A 18 -2.80 15.02 14.12
C ASN A 18 -3.10 15.82 12.84
N LEU A 19 -3.28 15.15 11.70
CA LEU A 19 -3.58 15.79 10.42
C LEU A 19 -5.08 15.81 10.14
N LYS A 20 -5.59 16.95 9.65
CA LYS A 20 -6.94 17.05 9.07
C LYS A 20 -6.87 16.71 7.58
N GLY A 21 -8.03 16.39 6.99
CA GLY A 21 -8.11 16.11 5.55
C GLY A 21 -7.44 17.19 4.68
N PRO A 22 -7.71 18.49 4.89
CA PRO A 22 -7.07 19.57 4.14
C PRO A 22 -5.54 19.63 4.28
N ASP A 23 -5.00 19.30 5.45
CA ASP A 23 -3.55 19.29 5.67
C ASP A 23 -2.88 18.24 4.78
N VAL A 24 -3.49 17.05 4.69
CA VAL A 24 -3.02 15.96 3.81
C VAL A 24 -3.10 16.35 2.34
N ILE A 25 -4.18 17.02 1.92
CA ILE A 25 -4.31 17.49 0.54
C ILE A 25 -3.18 18.46 0.18
N LYS A 26 -2.88 19.42 1.07
CA LYS A 26 -1.78 20.36 0.86
C LYS A 26 -0.44 19.65 0.71
N ILE A 27 -0.13 18.70 1.59
CA ILE A 27 1.14 17.95 1.55
C ILE A 27 1.25 17.10 0.28
N LEU A 28 0.14 16.54 -0.21
CA LEU A 28 0.12 15.79 -1.47
C LEU A 28 0.27 16.71 -2.69
N ASP A 29 -0.36 17.88 -2.69
CA ASP A 29 -0.22 18.87 -3.77
C ASP A 29 1.22 19.39 -3.87
N ASP A 30 1.88 19.65 -2.73
CA ASP A 30 3.31 20.00 -2.66
C ASP A 30 4.22 18.90 -3.24
N LYS A 31 3.72 17.65 -3.34
CA LYS A 31 4.40 16.49 -3.94
C LYS A 31 3.91 16.21 -5.37
N GLY A 32 3.10 17.08 -5.96
CA GLY A 32 2.55 16.95 -7.32
C GLY A 32 1.32 16.04 -7.44
N ILE A 33 0.75 15.57 -6.33
CA ILE A 33 -0.41 14.67 -6.30
C ILE A 33 -1.66 15.47 -5.97
N LYS A 34 -2.45 15.80 -7.01
CA LYS A 34 -3.67 16.59 -6.87
C LYS A 34 -4.90 15.71 -6.69
N ILE A 35 -5.48 15.75 -5.50
CA ILE A 35 -6.73 15.05 -5.17
C ILE A 35 -7.69 15.94 -4.39
N SER A 36 -8.96 15.56 -4.34
CA SER A 36 -9.94 16.25 -3.49
C SER A 36 -9.97 15.69 -2.07
N VAL A 37 -10.37 16.51 -1.09
CA VAL A 37 -10.67 16.05 0.29
C VAL A 37 -11.72 14.94 0.29
N LYS A 38 -12.70 15.01 -0.63
CA LYS A 38 -13.73 13.98 -0.78
C LYS A 38 -13.12 12.64 -1.20
N SER A 39 -12.14 12.65 -2.10
CA SER A 39 -11.42 11.44 -2.52
C SER A 39 -10.72 10.78 -1.34
N LEU A 40 -10.00 11.57 -0.53
CA LEU A 40 -9.36 11.09 0.69
C LEU A 40 -10.37 10.44 1.65
N TYR A 41 -11.52 11.06 1.91
CA TYR A 41 -12.54 10.49 2.78
C TYR A 41 -13.24 9.26 2.19
N ASN A 42 -13.40 9.18 0.87
CA ASN A 42 -13.88 7.97 0.21
C ASN A 42 -12.91 6.80 0.45
N TRP A 43 -11.60 7.04 0.42
CA TRP A 43 -10.59 6.03 0.76
C TRP A 43 -10.67 5.62 2.24
N GLU A 44 -10.79 6.58 3.14
CA GLU A 44 -10.92 6.35 4.59
C GLU A 44 -12.22 5.64 5.01
N THR A 45 -13.22 5.66 4.14
CA THR A 45 -14.50 4.96 4.33
C THR A 45 -14.62 3.68 3.50
N GLY A 46 -13.62 3.39 2.66
CA GLY A 46 -13.59 2.19 1.80
C GLY A 46 -14.52 2.26 0.59
N ARG A 47 -15.02 3.45 0.21
CA ARG A 47 -15.85 3.65 -1.00
C ARG A 47 -15.04 3.58 -2.29
N SER A 48 -13.76 3.91 -2.22
CA SER A 48 -12.78 3.78 -3.32
C SER A 48 -11.41 3.51 -2.73
N GLN A 49 -10.39 3.33 -3.59
CA GLN A 49 -9.00 3.15 -3.18
C GLN A 49 -8.10 4.17 -3.87
N PRO A 50 -7.01 4.62 -3.23
CA PRO A 50 -5.93 5.32 -3.93
C PRO A 50 -5.20 4.36 -4.86
N ASP A 51 -4.50 4.89 -5.85
CA ASP A 51 -3.47 4.12 -6.56
C ASP A 51 -2.29 3.77 -5.62
N CYS A 52 -1.40 2.90 -6.08
CA CYS A 52 -0.28 2.41 -5.28
C CYS A 52 0.67 3.54 -4.85
N ASP A 53 1.02 4.45 -5.76
CA ASP A 53 1.96 5.52 -5.47
C ASP A 53 1.39 6.49 -4.42
N THR A 54 0.13 6.88 -4.60
CA THR A 54 -0.59 7.72 -3.65
C THR A 54 -0.72 7.04 -2.30
N PHE A 55 -1.00 5.73 -2.26
CA PHE A 55 -1.05 4.97 -1.01
C PHE A 55 0.28 4.98 -0.25
N ILE A 56 1.40 4.76 -0.94
CA ILE A 56 2.74 4.81 -0.34
C ILE A 56 3.02 6.21 0.20
N LYS A 57 2.68 7.27 -0.55
CA LYS A 57 2.85 8.65 -0.06
C LYS A 57 2.00 8.97 1.16
N LEU A 58 0.77 8.45 1.25
CA LEU A 58 -0.03 8.58 2.45
C LEU A 58 0.63 7.86 3.65
N CYS A 59 1.22 6.68 3.44
CA CYS A 59 1.97 5.99 4.48
C CYS A 59 3.16 6.82 4.97
N ASP A 60 3.92 7.43 4.06
CA ASP A 60 5.02 8.34 4.39
C ASP A 60 4.54 9.54 5.22
N ILE A 61 3.47 10.21 4.76
CA ILE A 61 2.89 11.38 5.43
C ILE A 61 2.43 11.04 6.85
N TYR A 62 1.89 9.84 7.05
CA TYR A 62 1.40 9.40 8.34
C TYR A 62 2.48 8.76 9.24
N GLY A 63 3.70 8.58 8.73
CA GLY A 63 4.80 7.94 9.47
C GLY A 63 4.66 6.43 9.61
N ILE A 64 3.94 5.77 8.69
CA ILE A 64 3.79 4.31 8.65
C ILE A 64 5.03 3.71 7.99
N LYS A 65 5.99 3.23 8.81
CA LYS A 65 7.24 2.63 8.32
C LYS A 65 7.09 1.19 7.85
N ASN A 66 6.25 0.40 8.52
CA ASN A 66 6.05 -1.01 8.24
C ASN A 66 4.60 -1.26 7.83
N ILE A 67 4.33 -1.26 6.51
CA ILE A 67 2.98 -1.35 5.94
C ILE A 67 2.31 -2.69 6.31
N VAL A 68 3.04 -3.79 6.21
CA VAL A 68 2.53 -5.15 6.50
C VAL A 68 1.87 -5.23 7.89
N PRO A 69 2.61 -5.03 9.00
CA PRO A 69 2.00 -5.07 10.33
C PRO A 69 1.04 -3.91 10.59
N ALA A 70 1.28 -2.72 10.00
CA ALA A 70 0.43 -1.55 10.24
C ALA A 70 -1.01 -1.73 9.79
N PHE A 71 -1.22 -2.57 8.77
CA PHE A 71 -2.54 -2.86 8.21
C PHE A 71 -3.07 -4.26 8.59
N GLY A 72 -2.37 -4.95 9.51
CA GLY A 72 -2.76 -6.28 9.97
C GLY A 72 -2.55 -7.36 8.92
N PHE A 73 -1.65 -7.15 7.96
CA PHE A 73 -1.17 -8.23 7.12
C PHE A 73 -0.22 -9.06 7.97
N ASP A 74 -0.60 -10.30 8.23
CA ASP A 74 0.25 -11.23 8.95
C ASP A 74 1.00 -12.10 7.96
N LEU A 75 2.29 -11.82 7.79
CA LEU A 75 3.20 -12.65 7.02
C LEU A 75 3.78 -13.81 7.85
N ALA A 76 3.71 -13.74 9.17
CA ALA A 76 4.38 -14.66 10.09
C ALA A 76 3.45 -15.78 10.61
N SER A 77 2.15 -15.52 10.80
CA SER A 77 1.22 -16.54 11.32
C SER A 77 0.76 -17.57 10.30
N ASN A 78 1.12 -17.40 9.02
CA ASN A 78 0.85 -18.42 8.02
C ASN A 78 1.90 -18.42 6.90
N PRO A 79 2.95 -19.27 6.99
CA PRO A 79 3.95 -19.45 5.93
C PRO A 79 3.33 -19.75 4.56
N ASN A 80 2.15 -20.38 4.54
CA ASN A 80 1.41 -20.66 3.31
C ASN A 80 0.89 -19.39 2.62
N ASN A 81 0.67 -18.29 3.34
CA ASN A 81 0.29 -17.02 2.72
C ASN A 81 1.46 -16.47 1.90
N PHE A 82 2.68 -16.47 2.44
CA PHE A 82 3.86 -16.00 1.71
C PHE A 82 4.11 -16.85 0.47
N ILE A 83 4.04 -18.19 0.59
CA ILE A 83 4.14 -19.10 -0.55
C ILE A 83 3.03 -18.80 -1.57
N THR A 84 1.77 -18.67 -1.14
CA THR A 84 0.64 -18.40 -2.05
C THR A 84 0.77 -17.04 -2.75
N TYR A 85 1.20 -15.99 -2.05
CA TYR A 85 1.44 -14.68 -2.66
C TYR A 85 2.65 -14.71 -3.61
N LYS A 86 3.75 -15.39 -3.24
CA LYS A 86 4.93 -15.62 -4.10
C LYS A 86 4.52 -16.37 -5.36
N SER A 87 3.76 -17.46 -5.24
CA SER A 87 3.27 -18.27 -6.38
C SER A 87 2.36 -17.48 -7.32
N LYS A 88 1.39 -16.72 -6.78
CA LYS A 88 0.49 -15.89 -7.60
C LYS A 88 1.21 -14.73 -8.26
N LEU A 89 2.21 -14.16 -7.58
CA LEU A 89 3.05 -13.10 -8.15
C LEU A 89 3.94 -13.67 -9.25
N LEU A 90 4.55 -14.85 -9.04
CA LEU A 90 5.34 -15.57 -10.06
C LEU A 90 4.50 -15.91 -11.29
N GLU A 91 3.29 -16.43 -11.09
CA GLU A 91 2.36 -16.74 -12.19
C GLU A 91 2.07 -15.48 -13.02
N LYS A 92 1.83 -14.35 -12.35
CA LYS A 92 1.54 -13.08 -13.02
C LYS A 92 2.77 -12.49 -13.71
N ILE A 93 3.96 -12.63 -13.13
CA ILE A 93 5.24 -12.22 -13.73
C ILE A 93 5.55 -13.07 -14.97
N ASN A 94 5.30 -14.38 -14.93
CA ASN A 94 5.50 -15.29 -16.06
C ASN A 94 4.52 -15.04 -17.24
N THR A 95 3.46 -14.26 -17.01
CA THR A 95 2.51 -13.84 -18.06
C THR A 95 2.78 -12.42 -18.59
N LEU A 96 3.81 -11.73 -18.10
CA LEU A 96 4.19 -10.38 -18.53
C LEU A 96 5.43 -10.45 -19.44
N ASP A 97 5.34 -9.86 -20.63
CA ASP A 97 6.36 -9.99 -21.67
C ASP A 97 7.69 -9.24 -21.37
N ASP A 98 8.74 -10.05 -21.45
CA ASP A 98 10.19 -9.95 -21.70
C ASP A 98 11.16 -8.89 -21.13
N ASP A 99 10.77 -7.71 -20.62
CA ASP A 99 11.82 -6.76 -20.12
C ASP A 99 11.63 -6.22 -18.69
N CYS A 100 10.43 -6.19 -18.12
CA CYS A 100 10.23 -5.76 -16.74
C CYS A 100 10.49 -6.91 -15.73
N CYS A 101 10.29 -8.16 -16.15
CA CYS A 101 10.38 -9.35 -15.31
C CYS A 101 11.80 -9.66 -14.82
N LYS A 102 12.83 -9.32 -15.62
CA LYS A 102 14.24 -9.59 -15.27
C LYS A 102 14.67 -8.83 -14.02
N THR A 103 14.23 -7.58 -13.87
CA THR A 103 14.54 -6.74 -12.69
C THR A 103 13.85 -7.25 -11.43
N VAL A 104 12.60 -7.70 -11.54
CA VAL A 104 11.84 -8.21 -10.39
C VAL A 104 12.36 -9.58 -9.95
N LEU A 105 12.77 -10.45 -10.88
CA LEU A 105 13.39 -11.74 -10.56
C LEU A 105 14.75 -11.56 -9.86
N ALA A 106 15.59 -10.62 -10.32
CA ALA A 106 16.87 -10.33 -9.66
C ALA A 106 16.71 -9.87 -8.20
N ILE A 107 15.69 -9.07 -7.90
CA ILE A 107 15.39 -8.62 -6.53
C ILE A 107 14.88 -9.79 -5.67
N ILE A 108 14.14 -10.75 -6.25
CA ILE A 108 13.67 -11.94 -5.52
C ILE A 108 14.85 -12.86 -5.17
N ASP A 109 15.81 -13.04 -6.07
CA ASP A 109 17.00 -13.88 -5.83
C ASP A 109 17.94 -13.28 -4.77
N GLU A 110 18.04 -11.95 -4.68
CA GLU A 110 18.82 -11.27 -3.63
C GLU A 110 18.22 -11.40 -2.22
N LEU A 111 16.93 -11.72 -2.11
CA LEU A 111 16.21 -11.86 -0.84
C LEU A 111 16.16 -13.29 -0.30
N ASP A 112 16.57 -14.30 -1.09
CA ASP A 112 16.63 -15.71 -0.70
C ASP A 112 18.04 -16.14 -0.19
N CYS A 113 18.90 -15.16 0.20
CA CYS A 113 20.20 -15.36 0.85
C CYS A 113 20.13 -15.39 2.39
#